data_AF-A0A061QWK9-F1
#
_entry.id   AF-A0A061QWK9-F1
#
_cell.length_a   1.000
_cell.length_b   1.000
_cell.length_c   1.000
_cell.angle_alpha   90.00
_cell.angle_beta   90.00
_cell.angle_gamma   90.00
#
_symmetry.space_group_name_H-M   'P 1'
#
loop_
_entity.id
_entity.type
_entity.pdbx_description
1 polymer ?
#
loop_
_entity_poly.entity_id
_entity_poly.type
_entity_poly.pdbx_seq_one_letter_code
_entity_poly.pdbx_strand_id
1 'polypeptide(L)'
;LTAVVVGFWFFLCIFFAPILASVPPWGTGPALVIVGAMMVKGIVKIDWHDYGQAIPSFLTIIVMPLTYSIAYGIIAGLFSYVVINIPVYLFD
;
A
#
# COMPACT_ATOMS: atom_id res chain seq x y z
N LEU A 1 14.90 18.22 2.04
CA LEU A 1 15.96 17.99 3.05
C LEU A 1 15.79 16.66 3.80
N THR A 2 14.60 16.36 4.35
CA THR A 2 14.31 15.09 5.06
C THR A 2 14.63 13.84 4.24
N ALA A 3 14.19 13.77 2.98
CA ALA A 3 14.49 12.63 2.10
C ALA A 3 16.00 12.42 1.86
N VAL A 4 16.76 13.51 1.75
CA VAL A 4 18.22 13.47 1.55
C VAL A 4 18.92 12.98 2.83
N VAL A 5 18.49 13.47 3.99
CA VAL A 5 19.01 13.02 5.29
C VAL A 5 18.68 11.55 5.53
N VAL A 6 17.44 11.13 5.29
CA VAL A 6 17.01 9.72 5.41
C VAL A 6 17.79 8.82 4.43
N GLY A 7 17.95 9.25 3.18
CA GLY A 7 18.74 8.51 2.19
C GLY A 7 20.22 8.37 2.59
N PHE A 8 20.82 9.42 3.15
CA PHE A 8 22.18 9.39 3.68
C PHE A 8 22.33 8.40 4.85
N TRP A 9 21.40 8.41 5.82
CA TRP A 9 21.40 7.45 6.91
C TRP A 9 21.17 6.01 6.42
N PHE A 10 20.27 5.81 5.45
CA PHE A 10 20.03 4.49 4.86
C PHE A 10 21.27 3.96 4.13
N PHE A 11 22.01 4.83 3.45
CA PHE A 11 23.31 4.50 2.83
C PHE A 11 24.35 4.09 3.89
N LEU A 12 24.42 4.82 5.01
CA LEU A 12 25.32 4.49 6.11
C LEU A 12 24.99 3.11 6.73
N CYS A 13 23.70 2.75 6.82
CA CYS A 13 23.25 1.45 7.34
C CYS A 13 23.75 0.24 6.53
N ILE A 14 24.10 0.39 5.25
CA ILE A 14 24.58 -0.72 4.41
C ILE A 14 25.89 -1.31 4.97
N PHE A 15 26.77 -0.47 5.54
CA PHE A 15 28.00 -0.94 6.18
C PHE A 15 27.76 -1.76 7.45
N PHE A 16 26.62 -1.53 8.12
CA PHE A 16 26.20 -2.25 9.32
C PHE A 16 25.26 -3.43 9.01
N ALA A 17 24.96 -3.69 7.73
CA ALA A 17 24.14 -4.82 7.29
C ALA A 17 24.54 -6.19 7.90
N PRO A 18 25.84 -6.57 8.00
CA PRO A 18 26.21 -7.86 8.59
C PRO A 18 25.89 -7.95 10.10
N ILE A 19 25.89 -6.83 10.82
CA ILE A 19 25.48 -6.78 12.24
C ILE A 19 23.96 -6.83 12.36
N LEU A 20 23.24 -6.20 11.43
CA LEU A 20 21.77 -6.26 11.41
C LEU A 20 21.25 -7.65 11.01
N ALA A 21 22.01 -8.41 10.25
CA ALA A 21 21.68 -9.79 9.86
C ALA A 21 21.70 -10.79 11.03
N SER A 22 22.35 -10.46 12.16
CA SER A 22 22.32 -11.30 13.37
C SER A 22 21.08 -11.07 14.23
N VAL A 23 20.22 -10.11 13.89
CA VAL A 23 18.98 -9.84 14.63
C VAL A 23 17.97 -10.94 14.34
N PRO A 24 17.34 -11.53 15.37
CA PRO A 24 16.34 -12.57 15.15
C PRO A 24 15.14 -12.08 14.31
N PRO A 25 14.62 -12.91 13.39
CA PRO A 25 13.53 -12.53 12.49
C PRO A 25 12.22 -12.12 13.19
N TRP A 26 12.00 -12.62 14.42
CA TRP A 26 10.81 -12.25 15.20
C TRP A 26 10.86 -10.82 15.75
N GLY A 27 12.05 -10.20 15.80
CA GLY A 27 12.22 -8.82 16.27
C GLY A 27 11.65 -7.76 15.32
N THR A 28 11.58 -8.07 14.01
CA THR A 28 11.07 -7.14 12.99
C THR A 28 9.55 -7.20 12.83
N GLY A 29 8.90 -8.27 13.28
CA GLY A 29 7.45 -8.47 13.16
C GLY A 29 6.62 -7.34 13.79
N PRO A 30 6.82 -6.98 15.08
CA PRO A 30 6.06 -5.91 15.73
C PRO A 30 6.20 -4.55 15.03
N ALA A 31 7.39 -4.23 14.51
CA ALA A 31 7.63 -3.01 13.76
C ALA A 31 6.80 -2.98 12.45
N LEU A 32 6.74 -4.09 11.71
CA LEU A 32 5.95 -4.19 10.49
C LEU A 32 4.44 -4.05 10.74
N VAL A 33 3.94 -4.56 11.87
CA VAL A 33 2.52 -4.40 12.25
C VAL A 33 2.16 -2.94 12.49
N ILE A 34 3.01 -2.21 13.23
CA ILE A 34 2.79 -0.78 13.50
C ILE A 34 2.86 0.03 12.21
N VAL A 35 3.86 -0.25 11.36
CA VAL A 35 4.01 0.41 10.06
C VAL A 35 2.80 0.14 9.16
N GLY A 36 2.30 -1.10 9.12
CA GLY A 36 1.08 -1.45 8.39
C GLY A 36 -0.14 -0.67 8.89
N ALA A 37 -0.32 -0.57 10.21
CA ALA A 37 -1.38 0.22 10.80
C ALA A 37 -1.29 1.72 10.44
N MET A 38 -0.06 2.25 10.32
CA MET A 38 0.15 3.63 9.87
C MET A 38 -0.19 3.82 8.38
N MET A 39 0.08 2.84 7.53
CA MET A 39 -0.22 2.89 6.08
C MET A 39 -1.73 2.87 5.80
N VAL A 40 -2.50 2.11 6.58
CA VAL A 40 -3.97 2.01 6.45
C VAL A 40 -4.68 3.36 6.64
N LYS A 41 -4.07 4.32 7.36
CA LYS A 41 -4.66 5.67 7.54
C LYS A 41 -4.98 6.39 6.22
N GLY A 42 -4.30 6.04 5.12
CA GLY A 42 -4.60 6.58 3.80
C GLY A 42 -6.03 6.29 3.31
N ILE A 43 -6.62 5.17 3.74
CA ILE A 43 -7.95 4.71 3.32
C ILE A 43 -9.07 5.67 3.77
N VAL A 44 -8.84 6.41 4.85
CA VAL A 44 -9.80 7.41 5.37
C VAL A 44 -9.92 8.62 4.45
N LYS A 45 -8.93 8.87 3.57
CA LYS A 45 -8.96 9.99 2.62
C LYS A 45 -9.78 9.73 1.36
N ILE A 46 -10.27 8.50 1.18
CA ILE A 46 -11.07 8.11 0.02
C ILE A 46 -12.47 8.69 0.21
N ASP A 47 -13.05 9.27 -0.85
CA ASP A 47 -14.45 9.71 -0.81
C ASP A 47 -15.36 8.49 -0.98
N TRP A 48 -16.00 8.09 0.12
CA TRP A 48 -16.90 6.95 0.16
C TRP A 48 -18.32 7.26 -0.34
N HIS A 49 -18.65 8.53 -0.58
CA HIS A 49 -19.94 8.92 -1.14
C HIS A 49 -20.00 8.70 -2.65
N ASP A 50 -18.86 8.77 -3.33
CA ASP A 50 -18.75 8.46 -4.74
C ASP A 50 -18.59 6.94 -4.94
N TYR A 51 -19.67 6.29 -5.36
CA TYR A 51 -19.67 4.85 -5.68
C TYR A 51 -18.66 4.49 -6.78
N GLY A 52 -18.32 5.43 -7.67
CA GLY A 52 -17.31 5.24 -8.72
C GLY A 52 -15.90 5.03 -8.17
N GLN A 53 -15.61 5.52 -6.97
CA GLN A 53 -14.29 5.40 -6.31
C GLN A 53 -14.33 4.47 -5.10
N ALA A 54 -15.45 4.40 -4.39
CA ALA A 54 -15.62 3.56 -3.21
C ALA A 54 -15.53 2.06 -3.52
N ILE A 55 -16.23 1.62 -4.59
CA ILE A 55 -16.26 0.21 -5.02
C ILE A 55 -14.86 -0.30 -5.42
N PRO A 56 -14.12 0.35 -6.34
CA PRO A 56 -12.80 -0.12 -6.73
C PRO A 56 -11.79 -0.06 -5.58
N SER A 57 -11.89 0.94 -4.70
CA SER A 57 -11.03 1.03 -3.51
C SER A 57 -11.25 -0.13 -2.55
N PHE A 58 -12.51 -0.47 -2.28
CA PHE A 58 -12.88 -1.62 -1.45
C PHE A 58 -12.38 -2.94 -2.05
N LEU A 59 -12.58 -3.11 -3.37
CA LEU A 59 -12.13 -4.31 -4.07
C LEU A 59 -10.60 -4.47 -4.00
N THR A 60 -9.86 -3.38 -4.15
CA THR A 60 -8.40 -3.38 -4.02
C THR A 60 -7.94 -3.87 -2.64
N ILE A 61 -8.56 -3.35 -1.58
CA ILE A 61 -8.22 -3.68 -0.18
C ILE A 61 -8.43 -5.16 0.13
N ILE A 62 -9.47 -5.78 -0.44
CA ILE A 62 -9.82 -7.18 -0.21
C ILE A 62 -9.03 -8.13 -1.11
N VAL A 63 -8.84 -7.79 -2.39
CA VAL A 63 -8.17 -8.68 -3.35
C VAL A 63 -6.67 -8.80 -3.06
N MET A 64 -6.02 -7.75 -2.55
CA MET A 64 -4.59 -7.79 -2.19
C MET A 64 -4.25 -8.94 -1.21
N PRO A 65 -4.87 -9.04 -0.01
CA PRO A 65 -4.59 -10.13 0.93
C PRO A 65 -5.11 -11.48 0.44
N LEU A 66 -6.25 -11.54 -0.25
CA LEU A 66 -6.80 -12.79 -0.79
C LEU A 66 -5.87 -13.43 -1.83
N THR A 67 -5.23 -12.63 -2.66
CA THR A 67 -4.35 -13.10 -3.74
C THR A 67 -2.89 -13.22 -3.29
N TYR A 68 -2.58 -12.84 -2.04
CA TYR A 68 -1.21 -12.70 -1.52
C TYR A 68 -0.28 -11.88 -2.44
N SER A 69 -0.85 -10.99 -3.25
CA SER A 69 -0.14 -10.25 -4.29
C SER A 69 -0.71 -8.86 -4.42
N ILE A 70 0.14 -7.88 -4.15
CA ILE A 70 -0.17 -6.46 -4.28
C ILE A 70 -0.50 -6.14 -5.75
N ALA A 71 0.22 -6.74 -6.69
CA ALA A 71 0.02 -6.49 -8.12
C ALA A 71 -1.38 -6.89 -8.59
N TYR A 72 -1.85 -8.10 -8.26
CA TYR A 72 -3.19 -8.56 -8.65
C TYR A 72 -4.30 -7.74 -7.98
N GLY A 73 -4.09 -7.31 -6.73
CA GLY A 73 -5.04 -6.42 -6.05
C GLY A 73 -5.18 -5.05 -6.71
N ILE A 74 -4.06 -4.43 -7.10
CA ILE A 74 -4.08 -3.14 -7.82
C ILE A 74 -4.76 -3.30 -9.19
N ILE A 75 -4.45 -4.38 -9.93
CA ILE A 75 -5.05 -4.64 -11.24
C ILE A 75 -6.57 -4.81 -11.12
N ALA A 76 -7.04 -5.59 -10.14
CA ALA A 76 -8.47 -5.79 -9.92
C ALA A 76 -9.19 -4.48 -9.55
N GLY A 77 -8.57 -3.67 -8.69
CA GLY A 77 -9.05 -2.34 -8.33
C GLY A 77 -9.18 -1.39 -9.52
N LEU A 78 -8.11 -1.30 -10.32
CA LEU A 78 -8.06 -0.47 -11.52
C LEU A 78 -9.08 -0.95 -12.56
N PHE A 79 -9.19 -2.27 -12.76
CA PHE A 79 -10.17 -2.85 -13.67
C PHE A 79 -11.59 -2.51 -13.23
N SER A 80 -11.91 -2.62 -11.94
CA SER A 80 -13.21 -2.20 -11.41
C SER A 80 -13.47 -0.70 -11.59
N TYR A 81 -12.45 0.15 -11.45
CA TYR A 81 -12.60 1.59 -11.65
C TYR A 81 -12.93 1.92 -13.11
N VAL A 82 -12.21 1.30 -14.04
CA VAL A 82 -12.41 1.40 -15.49
C VAL A 82 -13.81 0.93 -15.87
N VAL A 83 -14.23 -0.25 -15.39
CA VAL A 83 -15.55 -0.82 -15.71
C VAL A 83 -16.71 0.03 -15.20
N ILE A 84 -16.55 0.72 -14.06
CA ILE A 84 -17.63 1.53 -13.46
C ILE A 84 -17.66 2.94 -14.05
N ASN A 85 -16.50 3.62 -14.12
CA ASN A 85 -16.47 5.04 -14.52
C ASN A 85 -16.52 5.24 -16.03
N ILE A 86 -15.91 4.36 -16.84
CA ILE A 86 -15.91 4.53 -18.30
C ILE A 86 -17.32 4.55 -18.91
N PRO A 87 -18.22 3.59 -18.62
CA PRO A 87 -19.56 3.63 -19.21
C PRO A 87 -20.35 4.86 -18.71
N VAL A 88 -20.22 5.24 -17.44
CA VAL A 88 -20.91 6.44 -16.91
C VAL A 88 -20.50 7.69 -17.70
N TYR A 89 -19.20 7.91 -17.92
CA TYR A 89 -18.70 9.03 -18.74
C TYR A 89 -19.05 8.98 -20.23
N LEU A 90 -19.47 7.82 -20.75
CA LEU A 90 -19.82 7.63 -22.17
C LEU A 90 -21.31 7.82 -22.43
N PHE A 91 -22.15 7.69 -21.40
CA PHE A 91 -23.61 7.77 -21.50
C PHE A 91 -24.20 9.06 -20.89
N ASP A 92 -23.41 9.82 -20.12
CA ASP A 92 -23.66 11.24 -19.77
C ASP A 92 -23.04 12.20 -20.80
#